data_AF-A0AAU2ZEP0-F1
#
_entry.id   AF-A0AAU2ZEP0-F1
#
_cell.length_a   1.000
_cell.length_b   1.000
_cell.length_c   1.000
_cell.angle_alpha   90.00
_cell.angle_beta   90.00
_cell.angle_gamma   90.00
#
_symmetry.space_group_name_H-M   'P 1'
#
loop_
_entity.id
_entity.type
_entity.pdbx_description
1 polymer ?
#
loop_
_entity_poly.entity_id
_entity_poly.type
_entity_poly.pdbx_seq_one_letter_code
_entity_poly.pdbx_strand_id
1 'polypeptide(L)'
;MAADDDPAAAERRKQALTAASETSKHVLTLTTAVVTITISLAKDITTRAAPSDLLWLQMAWLAHAISVLAGVATLLALAGTLSEGDSTRSIYSPNIRLPAAMQMAFFAFGVVLVVIFGVLAT
;
A
#
# COMPACT_ATOMS: atom_id res chain seq x y z
N MET A 1 -18.40 -8.45 34.50
CA MET A 1 -17.69 -7.25 34.03
C MET A 1 -17.13 -7.60 32.67
N ALA A 2 -17.81 -7.18 31.60
CA ALA A 2 -17.39 -7.51 30.24
C ALA A 2 -16.05 -6.80 29.98
N ALA A 3 -15.12 -7.49 29.31
CA ALA A 3 -13.82 -6.92 28.94
C ALA A 3 -13.93 -5.70 27.99
N ASP A 4 -15.15 -5.35 27.56
CA ASP A 4 -15.48 -4.24 26.67
C ASP A 4 -15.44 -2.86 27.35
N ASP A 5 -15.43 -2.79 28.68
CA ASP A 5 -15.33 -1.52 29.43
C ASP A 5 -13.89 -1.20 29.90
N ASP A 6 -12.86 -1.89 29.38
CA ASP A 6 -11.46 -1.56 29.70
C ASP A 6 -11.00 -0.34 28.89
N PRO A 7 -10.86 0.86 29.50
CA PRO A 7 -10.41 2.05 28.79
C PRO A 7 -9.02 1.87 28.15
N ALA A 8 -8.19 0.98 28.69
CA ALA A 8 -6.90 0.67 28.10
C ALA A 8 -7.03 -0.13 26.80
N ALA A 9 -8.04 -0.99 26.66
CA ALA A 9 -8.28 -1.76 25.43
C ALA A 9 -8.76 -0.84 24.29
N ALA A 10 -9.67 0.10 24.59
CA ALA A 10 -10.14 1.09 23.63
C ALA A 10 -9.00 2.01 23.14
N GLU A 11 -8.13 2.47 24.04
CA GLU A 11 -6.99 3.30 23.69
C GLU A 11 -5.97 2.55 22.82
N ARG A 12 -5.65 1.29 23.14
CA ARG A 12 -4.78 0.44 22.27
C ARG A 12 -5.37 0.28 20.86
N ARG A 13 -6.69 0.09 20.74
CA ARG A 13 -7.38 -0.02 19.44
C ARG A 13 -7.27 1.27 18.63
N LYS A 14 -7.49 2.41 19.26
CA LYS A 14 -7.33 3.72 18.62
C LYS A 14 -5.90 3.93 18.12
N GLN A 15 -4.89 3.65 18.95
CA GLN A 15 -3.48 3.76 18.57
C GLN A 15 -3.13 2.88 17.38
N ALA A 16 -3.61 1.63 17.36
CA ALA A 16 -3.39 0.71 16.25
C ALA A 16 -4.05 1.19 14.94
N LEU A 17 -5.28 1.71 14.99
CA LEU A 17 -5.97 2.27 13.82
C LEU A 17 -5.24 3.51 13.27
N THR A 18 -4.79 4.41 14.16
CA THR A 18 -4.00 5.58 13.78
C THR A 18 -2.69 5.16 13.12
N ALA A 19 -1.94 4.24 13.72
CA ALA A 19 -0.68 3.75 13.17
C ALA A 19 -0.87 3.08 11.79
N ALA A 20 -1.92 2.27 11.62
CA ALA A 20 -2.25 1.65 10.34
C ALA A 20 -2.59 2.70 9.27
N SER A 21 -3.40 3.70 9.62
CA SER A 21 -3.77 4.80 8.71
C SER A 21 -2.54 5.60 8.26
N GLU A 22 -1.67 5.99 9.18
CA GLU A 22 -0.43 6.71 8.86
C GLU A 22 0.50 5.89 7.97
N THR A 23 0.64 4.59 8.26
CA THR A 23 1.46 3.68 7.45
C THR A 23 0.92 3.57 6.02
N SER A 24 -0.39 3.36 5.86
CA SER A 24 -1.00 3.28 4.52
C SER A 24 -0.83 4.58 3.74
N LYS A 25 -0.93 5.76 4.38
CA LYS A 25 -0.67 7.05 3.74
C LYS A 25 0.79 7.17 3.28
N HIS A 26 1.75 6.81 4.13
CA HIS A 26 3.17 6.83 3.74
C HIS A 26 3.44 5.95 2.52
N VAL A 27 2.90 4.73 2.49
CA VAL A 27 3.05 3.83 1.33
C VAL A 27 2.42 4.44 0.07
N LEU A 28 1.25 5.09 0.17
CA LEU A 28 0.63 5.79 -0.96
C LEU A 28 1.50 6.94 -1.48
N THR A 29 2.05 7.76 -0.59
CA THR A 29 2.95 8.87 -0.95
C THR A 29 4.21 8.35 -1.66
N LEU A 30 4.87 7.33 -1.09
CA LEU A 30 6.06 6.73 -1.68
C LEU A 30 5.75 6.10 -3.05
N THR A 31 4.65 5.34 -3.15
CA THR A 31 4.24 4.73 -4.42
C THR A 31 3.99 5.79 -5.48
N THR A 32 3.28 6.86 -5.13
CA THR A 32 3.00 7.97 -6.05
C THR A 32 4.29 8.64 -6.50
N ALA A 33 5.21 8.95 -5.58
CA ALA A 33 6.50 9.55 -5.91
C ALA A 33 7.31 8.69 -6.89
N VAL A 34 7.42 7.38 -6.63
CA VAL A 34 8.12 6.42 -7.51
C VAL A 34 7.47 6.37 -8.89
N VAL A 35 6.14 6.29 -8.96
CA VAL A 35 5.42 6.25 -10.24
C VAL A 35 5.59 7.57 -11.00
N THR A 36 5.46 8.72 -10.34
CA THR A 36 5.65 10.04 -10.97
C THR A 36 7.06 10.17 -11.55
N ILE A 37 8.10 9.85 -10.77
CA ILE A 37 9.49 9.96 -11.22
C ILE A 37 9.74 9.02 -12.42
N THR A 38 9.31 7.77 -12.33
CA THR A 38 9.52 6.79 -13.41
C THR A 38 8.75 7.14 -14.68
N ILE A 39 7.55 7.71 -14.59
CA ILE A 39 6.80 8.23 -15.74
C ILE A 39 7.50 9.46 -16.33
N SER A 40 8.00 10.38 -15.51
CA SER A 40 8.74 11.56 -15.98
C SER A 40 9.99 11.17 -16.78
N LEU A 41 10.65 10.09 -16.38
CA LEU A 41 11.84 9.56 -17.07
C LEU A 41 11.50 8.56 -18.19
N ALA A 42 10.23 8.20 -18.38
CA ALA A 42 9.84 7.11 -19.28
C ALA A 42 10.33 7.32 -20.73
N LYS A 43 10.30 8.54 -21.23
CA LYS A 43 10.78 8.84 -22.61
C LYS A 43 12.28 8.61 -22.77
N ASP A 44 13.08 9.01 -21.79
CA ASP A 44 14.53 8.79 -21.81
C ASP A 44 14.88 7.31 -21.63
N ILE A 45 14.07 6.60 -20.85
CA ILE A 45 14.22 5.16 -20.60
C ILE A 45 13.87 4.33 -21.85
N THR A 46 12.69 4.59 -22.44
CA THR A 46 12.13 3.84 -23.58
C THR A 46 12.95 3.98 -24.86
N THR A 47 13.77 5.02 -24.98
CA THR A 47 14.64 5.22 -26.14
C THR A 47 15.98 4.50 -26.05
N ARG A 48 16.38 4.02 -24.86
CA ARG A 48 17.68 3.39 -24.61
C ARG A 48 17.61 1.91 -24.22
N ALA A 49 16.49 1.48 -23.64
CA ALA A 49 16.33 0.11 -23.12
C ALA A 49 15.82 -0.87 -24.19
N ALA A 50 16.17 -2.15 -24.05
CA ALA A 50 15.67 -3.19 -24.93
C ALA A 50 14.15 -3.43 -24.69
N PRO A 51 13.39 -3.93 -25.69
CA PRO A 51 11.96 -4.19 -25.54
C PRO A 51 11.62 -5.14 -24.38
N SER A 52 12.50 -6.09 -24.06
CA SER A 52 12.35 -7.01 -22.93
C SER A 52 12.43 -6.29 -21.57
N ASP A 53 13.22 -5.23 -21.48
CA ASP A 53 13.43 -4.48 -20.24
C ASP A 53 12.23 -3.57 -19.97
N LEU A 54 11.63 -3.02 -21.03
CA LEU A 54 10.41 -2.23 -20.94
C LEU A 54 9.21 -3.02 -20.39
N LEU A 55 9.17 -4.34 -20.59
CA LEU A 55 8.15 -5.20 -19.97
C LEU A 55 8.26 -5.19 -18.44
N TRP A 56 9.47 -5.20 -17.88
CA TRP A 56 9.69 -5.11 -16.43
C TRP A 56 9.17 -3.79 -15.86
N LEU A 57 9.42 -2.68 -16.57
CA LEU A 57 8.94 -1.36 -16.17
C LEU A 57 7.39 -1.27 -16.21
N GLN A 58 6.77 -1.79 -17.26
CA GLN A 58 5.30 -1.83 -17.37
C GLN A 58 4.66 -2.67 -16.26
N MET A 59 5.24 -3.84 -15.97
CA MET A 59 4.79 -4.69 -14.86
C MET A 59 4.94 -3.98 -13.51
N ALA A 60 6.02 -3.21 -13.32
CA ALA A 60 6.25 -2.44 -12.10
C ALA A 60 5.17 -1.36 -11.90
N TRP A 61 4.82 -0.62 -12.96
CA TRP A 61 3.75 0.36 -12.92
C TRP A 61 2.40 -0.25 -12.61
N LEU A 62 2.08 -1.40 -13.23
CA LEU A 62 0.84 -2.11 -12.94
C LEU A 62 0.78 -2.58 -11.48
N ALA A 63 1.89 -3.13 -10.97
CA ALA A 63 2.00 -3.55 -9.57
C ALA A 63 1.82 -2.36 -8.60
N HIS A 64 2.44 -1.21 -8.89
CA HIS A 64 2.26 0.01 -8.10
C HIS A 64 0.83 0.56 -8.17
N ALA A 65 0.18 0.51 -9.33
CA ALA A 65 -1.23 0.90 -9.46
C ALA A 65 -2.15 0.03 -8.59
N ILE A 66 -1.94 -1.29 -8.60
CA ILE A 66 -2.69 -2.22 -7.73
C ILE A 66 -2.42 -1.92 -6.25
N SER A 67 -1.16 -1.65 -5.88
CA SER A 67 -0.80 -1.23 -4.51
C SER A 67 -1.56 0.02 -4.07
N VAL A 68 -1.66 1.05 -4.93
CA VAL A 68 -2.40 2.28 -4.62
C VAL A 68 -3.88 1.98 -4.36
N LEU A 69 -4.53 1.22 -5.24
CA LEU A 69 -5.94 0.86 -5.08
C LEU A 69 -6.18 0.05 -3.80
N ALA A 70 -5.30 -0.91 -3.50
CA ALA A 70 -5.35 -1.69 -2.27
C ALA A 70 -5.15 -0.81 -1.02
N GLY A 71 -4.28 0.20 -1.10
CA GLY A 71 -4.06 1.14 0.00
C GLY A 71 -5.25 2.07 0.26
N VAL A 72 -5.89 2.56 -0.80
CA VAL A 72 -7.14 3.33 -0.69
C VAL A 72 -8.24 2.46 -0.06
N ALA A 73 -8.39 1.20 -0.51
CA ALA A 73 -9.34 0.27 0.08
C ALA A 73 -9.06 -0.02 1.57
N THR A 74 -7.78 -0.12 1.96
CA THR A 74 -7.35 -0.29 3.36
C THR A 74 -7.76 0.91 4.21
N LEU A 75 -7.50 2.14 3.73
CA LEU A 75 -7.92 3.36 4.42
C LEU A 75 -9.45 3.44 4.58
N LEU A 76 -10.20 3.03 3.54
CA LEU A 76 -11.66 3.02 3.59
C LEU A 76 -12.20 1.97 4.58
N ALA A 77 -11.57 0.80 4.64
CA ALA A 77 -11.92 -0.24 5.61
C ALA A 77 -11.60 0.17 7.07
N LEU A 78 -10.46 0.86 7.29
CA LEU A 78 -10.11 1.46 8.59
C LEU A 78 -11.12 2.54 8.99
N ALA A 79 -11.55 3.39 8.05
CA ALA A 79 -12.56 4.42 8.28
C ALA A 79 -13.93 3.81 8.64
N GLY A 80 -14.37 2.75 7.94
CA GLY A 80 -15.60 2.02 8.28
C GLY A 80 -15.56 1.43 9.69
N THR A 81 -14.41 0.88 10.10
CA THR A 81 -14.19 0.32 11.44
C THR A 81 -14.30 1.38 12.55
N LEU A 82 -14.00 2.64 12.24
CA LEU A 82 -14.16 3.76 13.17
C LEU A 82 -15.61 4.25 13.25
N SER A 83 -16.36 4.19 12.14
CA SER A 83 -17.74 4.68 12.04
C SER A 83 -18.77 3.77 12.71
N GLU A 84 -18.55 2.45 12.75
CA GLU A 84 -19.54 1.51 13.28
C GLU A 84 -19.60 1.44 14.81
N GLY A 85 -18.65 2.01 15.56
CA GLY A 85 -18.68 2.07 17.03
C GLY A 85 -18.74 0.71 17.75
N ASP A 86 -18.65 -0.39 17.01
CA ASP A 86 -18.90 -1.74 17.51
C ASP A 86 -17.61 -2.32 18.13
N SER A 87 -17.67 -2.59 19.43
CA SER A 87 -16.59 -3.16 20.25
C SER A 87 -16.18 -4.56 19.76
N THR A 88 -17.05 -5.25 19.01
CA THR A 88 -16.85 -6.63 18.57
C THR A 88 -15.99 -6.79 17.30
N ARG A 89 -15.86 -5.76 16.46
CA ARG A 89 -15.14 -5.87 15.17
C ARG A 89 -13.64 -5.63 15.37
N SER A 90 -12.91 -6.71 15.61
CA SER A 90 -11.45 -6.71 15.73
C SER A 90 -10.76 -6.09 14.51
N ILE A 91 -9.73 -5.27 14.74
CA ILE A 91 -8.85 -4.67 13.71
C ILE A 91 -8.19 -5.75 12.84
N TYR A 92 -8.14 -6.98 13.34
CA TYR A 92 -7.69 -8.18 12.62
C TYR A 92 -8.75 -8.78 11.69
N SER A 93 -9.88 -8.10 11.49
CA SER A 93 -10.91 -8.58 10.57
C SER A 93 -10.29 -8.80 9.18
N PRO A 94 -10.60 -9.93 8.52
CA PRO A 94 -10.01 -10.25 7.22
C PRO A 94 -10.27 -9.16 6.17
N ASN A 95 -11.31 -8.35 6.36
CA ASN A 95 -11.67 -7.23 5.49
C ASN A 95 -10.67 -6.07 5.51
N ILE A 96 -9.90 -5.89 6.61
CA ILE A 96 -8.84 -4.86 6.71
C ILE A 96 -7.48 -5.50 6.40
N ARG A 97 -7.25 -6.72 6.91
CA ARG A 97 -5.97 -7.39 6.78
C ARG A 97 -5.65 -7.78 5.33
N LEU A 98 -6.64 -8.23 4.56
CA LEU A 98 -6.44 -8.64 3.17
C LEU A 98 -5.98 -7.47 2.28
N PRO A 99 -6.69 -6.32 2.22
CA PRO A 99 -6.24 -5.20 1.40
C PRO A 99 -4.93 -4.59 1.90
N ALA A 100 -4.67 -4.55 3.22
CA ALA A 100 -3.41 -4.05 3.76
C ALA A 100 -2.22 -4.94 3.39
N ALA A 101 -2.38 -6.26 3.50
CA ALA A 101 -1.35 -7.22 3.11
C ALA A 101 -1.11 -7.19 1.60
N MET A 102 -2.18 -7.06 0.81
CA MET A 102 -2.10 -6.92 -0.63
C MET A 102 -1.37 -5.63 -1.03
N GLN A 103 -1.70 -4.49 -0.41
CA GLN A 103 -0.99 -3.22 -0.60
C GLN A 103 0.52 -3.38 -0.37
N MET A 104 0.91 -3.93 0.78
CA MET A 104 2.32 -4.12 1.14
C MET A 104 3.05 -5.06 0.17
N ALA A 105 2.40 -6.16 -0.23
CA ALA A 105 2.99 -7.13 -1.15
C ALA A 105 3.19 -6.54 -2.56
N PHE A 106 2.19 -5.85 -3.11
CA PHE A 106 2.28 -5.22 -4.42
C PHE A 106 3.22 -4.02 -4.44
N PHE A 107 3.30 -3.25 -3.34
CA PHE A 107 4.29 -2.20 -3.20
C PHE A 107 5.71 -2.76 -3.25
N ALA A 108 6.02 -3.74 -2.40
CA ALA A 108 7.33 -4.36 -2.35
C ALA A 108 7.71 -5.01 -3.69
N PHE A 109 6.76 -5.72 -4.31
CA PHE A 109 6.95 -6.32 -5.63
C PHE A 109 7.21 -5.27 -6.71
N GLY A 110 6.45 -4.17 -6.73
CA GLY A 110 6.67 -3.05 -7.64
C GLY A 110 8.05 -2.41 -7.47
N VAL A 111 8.50 -2.19 -6.21
CA VAL A 111 9.84 -1.66 -5.92
C VAL A 111 10.92 -2.59 -6.46
N VAL A 112 10.80 -3.91 -6.23
CA VAL A 112 11.78 -4.89 -6.73
C VAL A 112 11.84 -4.87 -8.26
N LEU A 113 10.70 -4.77 -8.95
CA LEU A 113 10.64 -4.68 -10.40
C LEU A 113 11.33 -3.41 -10.92
N VAL A 114 11.09 -2.25 -10.29
CA VAL A 114 11.76 -0.99 -10.65
C VAL A 114 13.28 -1.09 -10.46
N VAL A 115 13.73 -1.71 -9.36
CA VAL A 115 15.17 -1.89 -9.09
C VAL A 115 15.83 -2.83 -10.10
N ILE A 116 15.20 -3.98 -10.40
CA ILE A 116 15.69 -4.92 -11.42
C ILE A 116 15.77 -4.22 -12.77
N PHE A 117 14.74 -3.46 -13.14
CA PHE A 117 14.74 -2.66 -14.35
C PHE A 117 15.92 -1.69 -14.40
N GLY A 118 16.16 -0.93 -13.32
CA GLY A 118 17.28 0.02 -13.24
C GLY A 118 18.64 -0.64 -13.39
N VAL A 119 18.82 -1.84 -12.82
CA VAL A 119 20.08 -2.62 -12.95
C VAL A 119 20.26 -3.17 -14.37
N LEU A 120 19.20 -3.67 -15.01
CA LEU A 120 19.27 -4.24 -16.36
C LEU A 120 19.38 -3.18 -17.46
N ALA A 121 18.80 -1.99 -17.24
CA ALA A 121 18.80 -0.89 -18.20
C ALA A 121 20.05 0.00 -18.12
N THR A 122 21.01 -0.32 -17.25
CA THR A 122 22.33 0.32 -17.15
C THR A 122 23.30 -0.30 -18.13
#